data_AF-A0AAE1T6V8-F1
#
_entry.id   AF-A0AAE1T6V8-F1
#
_cell.length_a   1.000
_cell.length_b   1.000
_cell.length_c   1.000
_cell.angle_alpha   90.00
_cell.angle_beta   90.00
_cell.angle_gamma   90.00
#
_symmetry.space_group_name_H-M   'P 1'
#
loop_
_entity.id
_entity.type
_entity.pdbx_description
1 polymer ?
#
loop_
_entity_poly.entity_id
_entity_poly.type
_entity_poly.pdbx_seq_one_letter_code
_entity_poly.pdbx_strand_id
1 'polypeptide(L)'
;MSCPHATGVAALLKGAHPDWSPAAIRSAMMTTANVLDNTKSPIKDTGSNNEPATPLAMGASHIDPNEALDHGLIYDTSSEDYINLLTEEQEFQRTVTNMGDGDSVYVAELTALGGLKASVSPERLEFSKKYKKATS
;
A
#
# COMPACT_ATOMS: atom_id res chain seq x y z
N MET A 1 -12.45 18.42 -3.40
CA MET A 1 -13.16 17.61 -4.41
C MET A 1 -12.66 16.16 -4.52
N SER A 2 -11.50 15.78 -3.97
CA SER A 2 -10.96 14.40 -4.06
C SER A 2 -11.63 13.38 -3.13
N CYS A 3 -12.07 13.80 -1.94
CA CYS A 3 -12.74 12.92 -0.97
C CYS A 3 -13.92 12.10 -1.55
N PRO A 4 -14.93 12.71 -2.23
CA PRO A 4 -16.04 11.93 -2.80
C PRO A 4 -15.61 10.96 -3.89
N HIS A 5 -14.51 11.22 -4.61
CA HIS A 5 -13.96 10.27 -5.59
C HIS A 5 -13.39 9.03 -4.89
N ALA A 6 -12.59 9.24 -3.83
CA ALA A 6 -12.06 8.14 -3.02
C ALA A 6 -13.18 7.33 -2.36
N THR A 7 -14.23 7.98 -1.86
CA THR A 7 -15.42 7.30 -1.31
C THR A 7 -16.15 6.47 -2.37
N GLY A 8 -16.30 7.00 -3.58
CA GLY A 8 -16.92 6.26 -4.68
C GLY A 8 -16.16 4.99 -5.04
N VAL A 9 -14.83 5.08 -5.17
CA VAL A 9 -13.98 3.91 -5.43
C VAL A 9 -14.07 2.90 -4.28
N ALA A 10 -13.98 3.36 -3.03
CA ALA A 10 -14.10 2.48 -1.86
C ALA A 10 -15.45 1.75 -1.82
N ALA A 11 -16.55 2.42 -2.19
CA ALA A 11 -17.87 1.80 -2.29
C ALA A 11 -17.95 0.74 -3.40
N LEU A 12 -17.33 0.98 -4.55
CA LEU A 12 -17.25 -0.01 -5.63
C LEU A 12 -16.44 -1.23 -5.22
N LEU A 13 -15.29 -1.03 -4.57
CA LEU A 13 -14.48 -2.12 -4.03
C LEU A 13 -15.26 -2.93 -2.99
N LYS A 14 -16.02 -2.28 -2.11
CA LYS A 14 -16.88 -2.98 -1.14
C LYS A 14 -18.02 -3.75 -1.81
N GLY A 15 -18.54 -3.25 -2.93
CA GLY A 15 -19.54 -3.95 -3.73
C GLY A 15 -18.98 -5.19 -4.42
N ALA A 16 -17.75 -5.12 -4.93
CA ALA A 16 -17.06 -6.24 -5.58
C ALA A 16 -16.53 -7.28 -4.57
N HIS A 17 -16.10 -6.82 -3.39
CA HIS A 17 -15.56 -7.66 -2.31
C HIS A 17 -16.30 -7.40 -0.98
N PRO A 18 -17.51 -7.96 -0.81
CA PRO A 18 -18.34 -7.69 0.37
C PRO A 18 -17.72 -8.13 1.70
N ASP A 19 -16.80 -9.09 1.67
CA ASP A 19 -16.08 -9.64 2.82
C ASP A 19 -14.92 -8.76 3.30
N TRP A 20 -14.43 -7.82 2.48
CA TRP A 20 -13.28 -7.01 2.85
C TRP A 20 -13.57 -6.05 4.01
N SER A 21 -12.61 -5.96 4.93
CA SER A 21 -12.62 -4.95 5.98
C SER A 21 -12.37 -3.54 5.40
N PRO A 22 -12.73 -2.46 6.11
CA PRO A 22 -12.33 -1.11 5.72
C PRO A 22 -10.82 -0.94 5.57
N ALA A 23 -10.02 -1.65 6.38
CA ALA A 23 -8.57 -1.65 6.29
C ALA A 23 -8.09 -2.33 4.99
N ALA A 24 -8.69 -3.45 4.59
CA ALA A 24 -8.39 -4.13 3.34
C ALA A 24 -8.67 -3.25 2.11
N ILE A 25 -9.83 -2.56 2.08
CA ILE A 25 -10.16 -1.61 1.00
C ILE A 25 -9.14 -0.48 0.93
N ARG A 26 -8.80 0.12 2.08
CA ARG A 26 -7.77 1.15 2.14
C ARG A 26 -6.42 0.64 1.66
N SER A 27 -6.03 -0.57 2.08
CA SER A 27 -4.79 -1.20 1.65
C SER A 27 -4.75 -1.35 0.14
N ALA A 28 -5.78 -1.96 -0.45
CA ALA A 28 -5.87 -2.16 -1.89
C ALA A 28 -5.73 -0.84 -2.66
N MET A 29 -6.42 0.22 -2.24
CA MET A 29 -6.32 1.54 -2.87
C MET A 29 -4.95 2.18 -2.74
N MET A 30 -4.21 1.92 -1.65
CA MET A 30 -2.89 2.52 -1.41
C MET A 30 -1.77 1.76 -2.11
N THR A 31 -1.76 0.43 -2.05
CA THR A 31 -0.67 -0.39 -2.61
C THR A 31 -0.70 -0.49 -4.13
N THR A 32 -1.85 -0.19 -4.74
CA THR A 32 -2.04 -0.19 -6.21
C THR A 32 -2.07 1.21 -6.80
N ALA A 33 -1.89 2.26 -5.98
CA ALA A 33 -1.86 3.62 -6.44
C ALA A 33 -0.66 3.85 -7.39
N ASN A 34 -0.92 4.58 -8.46
CA ASN A 34 0.08 4.88 -9.48
C ASN A 34 0.92 6.09 -9.08
N VAL A 35 2.23 5.86 -8.93
CA VAL A 35 3.23 6.88 -8.57
C VAL A 35 3.66 7.78 -9.74
N LEU A 36 3.28 7.41 -10.97
CA LEU A 36 3.66 8.10 -12.19
C LEU A 36 2.49 8.89 -12.79
N ASP A 37 2.82 9.99 -13.44
CA ASP A 37 1.89 10.77 -14.24
C ASP A 37 1.66 10.15 -15.64
N ASN A 38 0.86 10.82 -16.46
CA ASN A 38 0.57 10.41 -17.83
C ASN A 38 1.80 10.47 -18.77
N THR A 39 2.90 11.11 -18.34
CA THR A 39 4.18 11.13 -19.05
C THR A 39 5.13 10.02 -18.60
N LYS A 40 4.68 9.13 -17.69
CA LYS A 40 5.49 8.10 -17.04
C LYS A 40 6.62 8.66 -16.18
N SER A 41 6.49 9.91 -15.75
CA SER A 41 7.40 10.58 -14.82
C SER A 41 6.79 10.61 -13.41
N PRO A 42 7.58 10.78 -12.34
CA PRO A 42 7.04 11.01 -11.01
C PRO A 42 6.04 12.18 -11.01
N ILE A 43 4.91 12.01 -10.31
CA ILE A 43 3.94 13.09 -10.12
C ILE A 43 4.63 14.29 -9.49
N LYS A 44 4.28 15.49 -9.96
CA LYS A 44 4.93 16.75 -9.57
C LYS A 44 4.08 17.54 -8.60
N ASP A 45 4.73 18.20 -7.65
CA ASP A 45 4.08 19.11 -6.71
C ASP A 45 4.14 20.56 -7.24
N THR A 46 2.98 21.08 -7.66
CA THR A 46 2.86 22.46 -8.15
C THR A 46 3.17 23.51 -7.08
N GLY A 47 3.02 23.17 -5.79
CA GLY A 47 3.39 24.02 -4.65
C GLY A 47 4.88 24.03 -4.34
N SER A 48 5.64 23.09 -4.93
CA SER A 48 7.08 22.91 -4.72
C SER A 48 7.85 22.99 -6.05
N ASN A 49 7.63 24.06 -6.83
CA ASN A 49 8.32 24.32 -8.10
C ASN A 49 8.26 23.18 -9.13
N ASN A 50 7.22 22.33 -9.10
CA ASN A 50 7.08 21.14 -9.94
C ASN A 50 8.17 20.07 -9.70
N GLU A 51 8.78 20.05 -8.52
CA GLU A 51 9.61 18.93 -8.07
C GLU A 51 8.74 17.67 -7.84
N PRO A 52 9.34 16.46 -7.84
CA PRO A 52 8.61 15.22 -7.53
C PRO A 52 7.86 15.33 -6.20
N ALA A 53 6.57 14.99 -6.23
CA ALA A 53 5.69 15.03 -5.08
C ALA A 53 6.12 13.98 -4.05
N THR A 54 6.26 14.41 -2.80
CA THR A 54 6.60 13.52 -1.70
C THR A 54 5.36 12.81 -1.16
N PRO A 55 5.51 11.69 -0.42
CA PRO A 55 4.39 11.06 0.27
C PRO A 55 3.64 11.99 1.23
N LEU A 56 4.26 13.08 1.72
CA LEU A 56 3.59 14.09 2.52
C LEU A 56 2.59 14.93 1.72
N ALA A 57 2.84 15.12 0.42
CA ALA A 57 1.97 15.88 -0.48
C ALA A 57 0.85 15.01 -1.09
N MET A 58 1.12 13.74 -1.39
CA MET A 58 0.20 12.89 -2.16
C MET A 58 -0.14 11.52 -1.51
N GLY A 59 0.39 11.20 -0.34
CA GLY A 59 0.21 9.90 0.30
C GLY A 59 0.82 8.77 -0.54
N ALA A 60 0.03 7.73 -0.80
CA ALA A 60 0.45 6.58 -1.62
C ALA A 60 0.37 6.85 -3.14
N SER A 61 -0.03 8.06 -3.54
CA SER A 61 -0.20 8.53 -4.92
C SER A 61 -1.60 8.40 -5.53
N HIS A 62 -1.72 8.40 -6.86
CA HIS A 62 -3.00 8.48 -7.57
C HIS A 62 -3.74 7.14 -7.55
N ILE A 63 -5.00 7.12 -7.12
CA ILE A 63 -5.81 5.89 -7.04
C ILE A 63 -5.97 5.28 -8.43
N ASP A 64 -5.66 3.99 -8.58
CA ASP A 64 -5.99 3.18 -9.75
C ASP A 64 -7.11 2.19 -9.39
N PRO A 65 -8.38 2.45 -9.76
CA PRO A 65 -9.50 1.60 -9.38
C PRO A 65 -9.46 0.20 -9.98
N ASN A 66 -8.82 0.04 -11.16
CA ASN A 66 -8.77 -1.25 -11.84
C ASN A 66 -7.75 -2.16 -11.18
N GLU A 67 -6.57 -1.63 -10.87
CA GLU A 67 -5.55 -2.38 -10.13
C GLU A 67 -6.00 -2.67 -8.69
N ALA A 68 -6.73 -1.75 -8.05
CA ALA A 68 -7.28 -1.96 -6.71
C ALA A 68 -8.33 -3.09 -6.63
N LEU A 69 -8.94 -3.48 -7.76
CA LEU A 69 -9.97 -4.51 -7.80
C LEU A 69 -9.37 -5.93 -7.66
N ASP A 70 -8.22 -6.18 -8.26
CA ASP A 70 -7.53 -7.47 -8.26
C ASP A 70 -6.07 -7.28 -7.83
N HIS A 71 -5.82 -7.53 -6.55
CA HIS A 71 -4.60 -7.14 -5.85
C HIS A 71 -4.07 -8.38 -5.11
N GLY A 72 -2.76 -8.60 -5.17
CA GLY A 72 -2.15 -9.84 -4.66
C GLY A 72 -2.08 -9.92 -3.13
N LEU A 73 -1.84 -8.79 -2.46
CA LEU A 73 -1.63 -8.70 -1.01
C LEU A 73 -2.44 -7.56 -0.40
N ILE A 74 -2.99 -7.78 0.80
CA ILE A 74 -3.50 -6.72 1.69
C ILE A 74 -2.68 -6.62 2.96
N TYR A 75 -2.51 -5.39 3.44
CA TYR A 75 -2.11 -5.12 4.80
C TYR A 75 -3.35 -5.13 5.70
N ASP A 76 -3.47 -6.18 6.51
CA ASP A 76 -4.42 -6.17 7.62
C ASP A 76 -3.80 -5.40 8.78
N THR A 77 -4.45 -4.32 9.20
CA THR A 77 -4.06 -3.56 10.37
C THR A 77 -5.14 -3.70 11.44
N SER A 78 -4.75 -4.04 12.66
CA SER A 78 -5.62 -3.96 13.83
C SER A 78 -5.52 -2.58 14.46
N SER A 79 -6.50 -2.19 15.29
CA SER A 79 -6.46 -0.93 16.05
C SER A 79 -5.26 -0.85 17.02
N GLU A 80 -4.67 -2.00 17.36
CA GLU A 80 -3.57 -2.15 18.32
C GLU A 80 -2.20 -1.84 17.70
N ASP A 81 -2.07 -1.90 16.36
CA ASP A 81 -0.82 -1.64 15.63
C ASP A 81 -0.40 -0.15 15.64
N TYR A 82 -1.25 0.74 16.16
CA TYR A 82 -1.02 2.20 16.15
C TYR A 82 -0.15 2.71 17.31
N ILE A 83 0.27 1.87 18.26
CA ILE A 83 0.74 2.35 19.59
C ILE A 83 2.27 2.53 19.76
N ASN A 84 3.15 2.15 18.81
CA ASN A 84 4.61 2.21 19.07
C ASN A 84 5.41 3.19 18.17
N LEU A 85 5.65 4.42 18.64
CA LEU A 85 6.44 5.39 17.87
C LEU A 85 7.28 6.35 18.73
N LEU A 86 8.35 5.89 19.42
CA LEU A 86 9.28 6.78 20.16
C LEU A 86 10.72 6.22 20.33
N THR A 87 11.42 5.82 19.25
CA THR A 87 12.85 5.42 19.32
C THR A 87 13.68 5.88 18.11
N GLU A 88 15.01 5.98 18.26
CA GLU A 88 15.96 6.38 17.19
C GLU A 88 16.04 5.37 16.04
N GLU A 89 15.85 4.09 16.38
CA GLU A 89 15.63 2.99 15.43
C GLU A 89 14.17 2.56 15.55
N GLN A 90 13.46 2.51 14.43
CA GLN A 90 12.05 2.20 14.39
C GLN A 90 11.84 0.89 13.63
N GLU A 91 11.46 -0.15 14.36
CA GLU A 91 11.01 -1.40 13.78
C GLU A 91 9.51 -1.32 13.51
N PHE A 92 9.09 -1.79 12.34
CA PHE A 92 7.70 -1.78 11.90
C PHE A 92 7.28 -3.20 11.54
N GLN A 93 6.62 -3.89 12.46
CA GLN A 93 6.03 -5.19 12.13
C GLN A 93 4.80 -5.00 11.26
N ARG A 94 4.72 -5.75 10.17
CA ARG A 94 3.61 -5.72 9.23
C ARG A 94 3.14 -7.13 8.93
N THR A 95 1.83 -7.33 8.95
CA THR A 95 1.22 -8.58 8.51
C THR A 95 0.52 -8.35 7.18
N VAL A 96 0.86 -9.17 6.19
CA VAL A 96 0.21 -9.19 4.89
C VAL A 96 -0.59 -10.47 4.72
N THR A 97 -1.75 -10.37 4.07
CA THR A 97 -2.63 -11.49 3.73
C THR A 97 -2.64 -11.68 2.22
N ASN A 98 -2.36 -12.90 1.75
CA ASN A 98 -2.46 -13.25 0.33
C ASN A 98 -3.91 -13.32 -0.13
N MET A 99 -4.23 -12.66 -1.23
CA MET A 99 -5.56 -12.64 -1.83
C MET A 99 -5.65 -13.47 -3.12
N GLY A 100 -4.52 -13.94 -3.65
CA GLY A 100 -4.45 -14.83 -4.79
C GLY A 100 -4.83 -16.28 -4.45
N ASP A 101 -5.53 -16.95 -5.38
CA ASP A 101 -6.05 -18.31 -5.17
C ASP A 101 -4.99 -19.43 -5.21
N GLY A 102 -3.74 -19.13 -5.62
CA GLY A 102 -2.67 -20.11 -5.80
C GLY A 102 -1.36 -19.80 -5.07
N ASP A 103 -0.35 -20.63 -5.36
CA ASP A 103 1.01 -20.43 -4.87
C ASP A 103 1.58 -19.12 -5.42
N SER A 104 2.13 -18.29 -4.53
CA SER A 104 2.72 -17.00 -4.89
C SER A 104 3.94 -16.71 -4.03
N VAL A 105 4.92 -16.04 -4.65
CA VAL A 105 6.16 -15.62 -4.01
C VAL A 105 6.34 -14.13 -4.27
N TYR A 106 6.54 -13.38 -3.19
CA TYR A 106 6.79 -11.95 -3.23
C TYR A 106 8.20 -11.67 -2.71
N VAL A 107 8.93 -10.81 -3.41
CA VAL A 107 10.27 -10.36 -3.02
C VAL A 107 10.19 -8.86 -2.75
N ALA A 108 10.70 -8.44 -1.59
CA ALA A 108 10.68 -7.05 -1.18
C ALA A 108 11.79 -6.28 -1.90
N GLU A 109 11.41 -5.19 -2.58
CA GLU A 109 12.35 -4.23 -3.15
C GLU A 109 12.35 -2.93 -2.34
N LEU A 110 13.54 -2.46 -1.97
CA LEU A 110 13.73 -1.24 -1.19
C LEU A 110 14.29 -0.14 -2.09
N THR A 111 13.59 0.99 -2.17
CA THR A 111 14.11 2.20 -2.81
C THR A 111 14.83 3.06 -1.77
N ALA A 112 16.05 3.51 -2.08
CA ALA A 112 16.85 4.32 -1.16
C ALA A 112 16.17 5.65 -0.85
N LEU A 113 16.06 5.98 0.44
CA LEU A 113 15.61 7.27 0.93
C LEU A 113 16.84 8.06 1.39
N GLY A 114 17.04 9.26 0.86
CA GLY A 114 18.25 10.05 1.12
C GLY A 114 18.53 10.22 2.62
N GLY A 115 19.68 9.70 3.09
CA GLY A 115 20.10 9.77 4.49
C GLY A 115 19.50 8.72 5.43
N LEU A 116 18.60 7.85 4.96
CA LEU A 116 17.98 6.78 5.75
C LEU A 116 18.44 5.41 5.27
N LYS A 117 18.74 4.53 6.22
CA LYS A 117 18.97 3.10 5.96
C LYS A 117 17.70 2.35 6.33
N ALA A 118 17.17 1.56 5.39
CA ALA A 118 16.04 0.68 5.61
C ALA A 118 16.44 -0.76 5.27
N SER A 119 15.91 -1.71 6.02
CA SER A 119 16.06 -3.15 5.79
C SER A 119 14.72 -3.83 6.03
N VAL A 120 14.50 -4.96 5.37
CA VAL A 120 13.29 -5.79 5.50
C VAL A 120 13.70 -7.22 5.77
N SER A 121 13.00 -7.90 6.68
CA SER A 121 13.27 -9.29 7.02
C SER A 121 11.97 -10.02 7.40
N PRO A 122 11.58 -11.09 6.69
CA PRO A 122 12.29 -11.69 5.55
C PRO A 122 12.13 -10.88 4.25
N GLU A 123 13.15 -10.93 3.38
CA GLU A 123 13.08 -10.31 2.04
C GLU A 123 12.13 -11.04 1.07
N ARG A 124 11.73 -12.27 1.40
CA ARG A 124 10.90 -13.13 0.57
C ARG A 124 9.76 -13.72 1.37
N LEU A 125 8.54 -13.58 0.85
CA LEU A 125 7.31 -14.14 1.41
C LEU A 125 6.71 -15.15 0.45
N GLU A 126 6.40 -16.34 0.94
CA GLU A 126 5.80 -17.42 0.16
C GLU A 126 4.42 -17.76 0.73
N PHE A 127 3.42 -17.82 -0.16
CA PHE A 127 2.05 -18.15 0.19
C PHE A 127 1.59 -19.33 -0.65
N SER A 128 1.01 -20.34 0.01
CA SER A 128 0.54 -21.56 -0.64
C SER A 128 -0.94 -21.57 -1.00
N LYS A 129 -1.69 -20.55 -0.56
CA LYS A 129 -3.12 -20.37 -0.86
C LYS A 129 -3.61 -18.99 -0.43
N LYS A 130 -4.81 -18.65 -0.87
CA LYS A 130 -5.57 -17.48 -0.43
C LYS A 130 -5.77 -17.44 1.09
N TYR A 131 -5.80 -16.23 1.62
CA TYR A 131 -5.96 -15.88 3.03
C TYR A 131 -4.84 -16.34 3.97
N LYS A 132 -3.72 -16.82 3.43
CA LYS A 132 -2.52 -17.05 4.23
C LYS A 132 -1.89 -15.72 4.61
N LYS A 133 -1.49 -15.62 5.88
CA LYS A 133 -0.83 -14.45 6.44
C LYS A 133 0.65 -14.70 6.61
N ALA A 134 1.45 -13.67 6.38
CA ALA A 134 2.86 -13.66 6.72
C ALA A 134 3.22 -12.33 7.38
N THR A 135 4.15 -12.37 8.32
CA THR A 135 4.61 -11.21 9.07
C THR A 135 6.07 -10.94 8.72
N SER A 136 6.39 -9.67 8.48
CA SER A 136 7.72 -9.15 8.22
C SER A 136 7.97 -7.89 9.04
#